data_AF-A0A349PTW5-F1
#
_entry.id   AF-A0A349PTW5-F1
#
_cell.length_a   1.000
_cell.length_b   1.000
_cell.length_c   1.000
_cell.angle_alpha   90.00
_cell.angle_beta   90.00
_cell.angle_gamma   90.00
#
_symmetry.space_group_name_H-M   'P 1'
#
loop_
_entity.id
_entity.type
_entity.pdbx_description
1 polymer ?
#
loop_
_entity_poly.entity_id
_entity_poly.type
_entity_poly.pdbx_seq_one_letter_code
_entity_poly.pdbx_strand_id
1 'polypeptide(L)'
;MLAFVGGHLGSARENLRMLTLLEEKQKSLKQNLQAVKLEQQMLKVLCKDSTSVYRVDLMNDRAEIVKIEEHSNSAGDLLPHGQELFSYAEAVEHYYHKCVLKESAPDFLQFLDAENLMRELRTKDRVSRRYQSVPNAIGNIYFEARANRVQQTETSFQILLDFRSVDEIVREEREHQHALETALTESRMSYEVISAISKIYYTIYRIDLRTGYYEEAASERQMHRLTGHSGRASVHMSEMSKQSIVAGVSALC
;
A
#
# COMPACT_ATOMS: atom_id res chain seq x y z
N MET A 1 8.80 -36.32 -73.46
CA MET A 1 9.82 -35.96 -72.44
C MET A 1 9.63 -34.58 -71.80
N LEU A 2 8.98 -33.59 -72.43
CA LEU A 2 8.80 -32.24 -71.85
C LEU A 2 7.81 -32.13 -70.67
N ALA A 3 6.75 -32.95 -70.64
CA ALA A 3 5.74 -32.91 -69.57
C ALA A 3 6.27 -33.38 -68.19
N PHE A 4 7.28 -34.26 -68.19
CA PHE A 4 7.90 -34.79 -66.96
C PHE A 4 8.80 -33.77 -66.27
N VAL A 5 9.56 -32.98 -67.05
CA VAL A 5 10.44 -31.93 -66.54
C VAL A 5 9.63 -30.75 -65.95
N GLY A 6 8.46 -30.45 -66.53
CA GLY A 6 7.56 -29.41 -66.01
C GLY A 6 6.97 -29.73 -64.63
N GLY A 7 6.66 -31.00 -64.34
CA GLY A 7 6.17 -31.44 -63.04
C GLY A 7 7.21 -31.32 -61.92
N HIS A 8 8.47 -31.67 -62.21
CA HIS A 8 9.57 -31.54 -61.25
C HIS A 8 9.92 -30.08 -60.95
N LEU A 9 9.86 -29.19 -61.95
CA LEU A 9 10.05 -27.75 -61.74
C LEU A 9 8.92 -27.11 -60.93
N GLY A 10 7.68 -27.57 -61.13
CA GLY A 10 6.53 -27.15 -60.31
C GLY A 10 6.69 -27.57 -58.85
N SER A 11 7.09 -28.81 -58.60
CA SER A 11 7.35 -29.33 -57.25
C SER A 11 8.50 -28.60 -56.55
N ALA A 12 9.60 -28.32 -57.25
CA ALA A 12 10.73 -27.56 -56.69
C ALA A 12 10.34 -26.12 -56.32
N ARG A 13 9.50 -25.47 -57.14
CA ARG A 13 8.99 -24.12 -56.87
C ARG A 13 8.06 -24.09 -55.65
N GLU A 14 7.19 -25.08 -55.52
CA GLU A 14 6.29 -25.22 -54.38
C GLU A 14 7.06 -25.46 -53.08
N ASN A 15 8.10 -26.30 -53.13
CA ASN A 15 8.99 -26.54 -51.99
C ASN A 15 9.75 -25.27 -51.57
N LEU A 16 10.21 -24.46 -52.51
CA LEU A 16 10.89 -23.19 -52.21
C LEU A 16 9.93 -22.17 -51.54
N ARG A 17 8.68 -22.11 -52.02
CA ARG A 17 7.61 -21.31 -51.38
C ARG A 17 7.30 -21.81 -49.97
N MET A 18 7.27 -23.12 -49.77
CA MET A 18 7.06 -23.71 -48.46
C MET A 18 8.21 -23.37 -47.49
N LEU A 19 9.46 -23.45 -47.94
CA LEU A 19 10.64 -23.09 -47.14
C LEU A 19 10.61 -21.62 -46.70
N THR A 20 10.33 -20.71 -47.63
CA THR A 20 10.23 -19.27 -47.32
C THR A 20 9.10 -18.98 -46.32
N LEU A 21 7.95 -19.62 -46.47
CA LEU A 21 6.85 -19.52 -45.49
C LEU A 21 7.25 -20.05 -44.11
N LEU A 22 7.99 -21.15 -44.04
CA LEU A 22 8.48 -21.72 -42.78
C LEU A 22 9.46 -20.78 -42.09
N GLU A 23 10.37 -20.15 -42.84
CA GLU A 23 11.30 -19.15 -42.31
C GLU A 23 10.57 -17.93 -41.75
N GLU A 24 9.56 -17.42 -42.44
CA GLU A 24 8.71 -16.32 -41.97
C GLU A 24 7.94 -16.69 -40.70
N LYS A 25 7.32 -17.88 -40.67
CA LYS A 25 6.62 -18.40 -39.49
C LYS A 25 7.57 -18.57 -38.31
N GLN A 26 8.78 -19.07 -38.54
CA GLN A 26 9.80 -19.22 -37.50
C GLN A 26 10.26 -17.87 -36.96
N LYS A 27 10.45 -16.86 -37.83
CA LYS A 27 10.79 -15.50 -37.43
C LYS A 27 9.68 -14.87 -36.60
N SER A 28 8.43 -14.98 -37.03
CA SER A 28 7.27 -14.48 -36.30
C SER A 28 7.11 -15.17 -34.94
N LEU A 29 7.31 -16.49 -34.88
CA LEU A 29 7.23 -17.23 -33.62
C LEU A 29 8.31 -16.78 -32.62
N LYS A 30 9.54 -16.54 -33.09
CA LYS A 30 10.61 -16.00 -32.24
C LYS A 30 10.27 -14.62 -31.69
N GLN A 31 9.69 -13.74 -32.51
CA GLN A 31 9.26 -12.40 -32.09
C GLN A 31 8.12 -12.48 -31.05
N ASN A 32 7.11 -13.30 -31.29
CA ASN A 32 6.02 -13.52 -30.34
C ASN A 32 6.51 -14.09 -29.01
N LEU A 33 7.46 -15.03 -29.06
CA LEU A 33 8.05 -15.59 -27.83
C LEU A 33 8.82 -14.53 -27.03
N GLN A 34 9.52 -13.60 -27.70
CA GLN A 34 10.18 -12.48 -27.03
C GLN A 34 9.17 -11.51 -26.40
N ALA A 35 8.10 -11.17 -27.11
CA ALA A 35 7.05 -10.31 -26.59
C ALA A 35 6.38 -10.89 -25.34
N VAL A 36 5.99 -12.18 -25.38
CA VAL A 36 5.41 -12.87 -24.22
C VAL A 36 6.38 -12.93 -23.04
N LYS A 37 7.68 -13.16 -23.28
CA LYS A 37 8.69 -13.13 -22.21
C LYS A 37 8.80 -11.76 -21.55
N LEU A 38 8.75 -10.69 -22.33
CA LEU A 38 8.79 -9.33 -21.81
C LEU A 38 7.55 -9.02 -20.96
N GLU A 39 6.36 -9.37 -21.45
CA GLU A 39 5.11 -9.20 -20.70
C GLU A 39 5.13 -9.97 -19.37
N GLN A 40 5.62 -11.22 -19.38
CA GLN A 40 5.79 -12.00 -18.15
C GLN A 40 6.78 -11.35 -17.17
N GLN A 41 7.88 -10.76 -17.67
CA GLN A 41 8.83 -10.04 -16.82
C GLN A 41 8.20 -8.79 -16.22
N MET A 42 7.46 -8.01 -17.02
CA MET A 42 6.75 -6.84 -16.54
C MET A 42 5.72 -7.20 -15.46
N LEU A 43 4.95 -8.27 -15.67
CA LEU A 43 3.96 -8.74 -14.71
C LEU A 43 4.60 -9.17 -13.39
N LYS A 44 5.75 -9.86 -13.43
CA LYS A 44 6.52 -10.22 -12.22
C LYS A 44 6.95 -9.00 -11.42
N VAL A 45 7.37 -7.93 -12.10
CA VAL A 45 7.76 -6.67 -11.44
C VAL A 45 6.55 -5.97 -10.83
N LEU A 46 5.44 -5.87 -11.57
CA LEU A 46 4.22 -5.22 -11.10
C LEU A 46 3.57 -5.95 -9.91
N CYS A 47 3.72 -7.26 -9.85
CA CYS A 47 3.18 -8.12 -8.79
C CYS A 47 4.22 -8.52 -7.73
N LYS A 48 5.32 -7.76 -7.58
CA LYS A 48 6.39 -8.10 -6.65
C LYS A 48 5.89 -8.25 -5.21
N ASP A 49 5.03 -7.34 -4.76
CA ASP A 49 4.59 -7.27 -3.36
C ASP A 49 3.38 -8.18 -3.07
N SER A 50 2.85 -8.88 -4.08
CA SER A 50 1.73 -9.82 -3.92
C SER A 50 2.25 -11.21 -3.61
N THR A 51 1.75 -11.85 -2.55
CA THR A 51 2.07 -13.24 -2.20
C THR A 51 1.44 -14.23 -3.18
N SER A 52 0.31 -13.87 -3.76
CA SER A 52 -0.35 -14.65 -4.82
C SER A 52 -1.18 -13.76 -5.73
N VAL A 53 -1.32 -14.17 -6.99
CA VAL A 53 -2.02 -13.46 -8.06
C VAL A 53 -2.73 -14.47 -8.95
N TYR A 54 -3.98 -14.16 -9.26
CA TYR A 54 -4.87 -14.98 -10.06
C TYR A 54 -5.49 -14.15 -11.17
N ARG A 55 -5.55 -14.70 -12.38
CA ARG A 55 -6.42 -14.16 -13.43
C ARG A 55 -7.75 -14.89 -13.32
N VAL A 56 -8.83 -14.14 -13.18
CA VAL A 56 -10.17 -14.68 -12.93
C VAL A 56 -11.12 -14.15 -13.97
N ASP A 57 -11.91 -15.03 -14.57
CA ASP A 57 -13.10 -14.69 -15.33
C ASP A 57 -14.35 -14.91 -14.45
N LEU A 58 -14.91 -13.80 -13.98
CA LEU A 58 -16.03 -13.81 -13.03
C LEU A 58 -17.33 -14.32 -13.66
N MET A 59 -17.51 -14.19 -14.98
CA MET A 59 -18.72 -14.67 -15.65
C MET A 59 -18.71 -16.18 -15.86
N ASN A 60 -17.52 -16.74 -16.05
CA ASN A 60 -17.35 -18.15 -16.41
C ASN A 60 -16.88 -19.02 -15.23
N ASP A 61 -16.78 -18.45 -14.03
CA ASP A 61 -16.28 -19.10 -12.81
C ASP A 61 -14.94 -19.81 -13.03
N ARG A 62 -13.98 -19.12 -13.65
CA ARG A 62 -12.68 -19.70 -14.01
C ARG A 62 -11.56 -18.85 -13.47
N ALA A 63 -10.64 -19.47 -12.74
CA ALA A 63 -9.42 -18.85 -12.26
C ALA A 63 -8.19 -19.62 -12.72
N GLU A 64 -7.09 -18.91 -12.93
CA GLU A 64 -5.77 -19.47 -13.19
C GLU A 64 -4.71 -18.78 -12.34
N ILE A 65 -3.63 -19.52 -12.07
CA ILE A 65 -2.50 -19.02 -11.29
C ILE A 65 -1.60 -18.18 -12.20
N VAL A 66 -1.41 -16.92 -11.83
CA VAL A 66 -0.43 -16.02 -12.46
C VAL A 66 0.88 -16.03 -11.66
N LYS A 67 0.76 -15.95 -10.34
CA LYS A 67 1.88 -15.98 -9.40
C LYS A 67 1.39 -16.64 -8.10
N ILE A 68 2.22 -17.48 -7.50
CA ILE A 68 2.02 -17.94 -6.14
C ILE A 68 3.38 -18.16 -5.49
N GLU A 69 3.58 -17.55 -4.34
CA GLU A 69 4.78 -17.77 -3.54
C GLU A 69 4.57 -18.97 -2.63
N GLU A 70 5.64 -19.74 -2.35
CA GLU A 70 5.56 -20.97 -1.55
C GLU A 70 4.99 -20.75 -0.15
N HIS A 71 5.17 -19.55 0.41
CA HIS A 71 4.68 -19.16 1.72
C HIS A 71 3.30 -18.46 1.67
N SER A 72 2.66 -18.39 0.50
CA SER A 72 1.29 -17.90 0.36
C SER A 72 0.31 -18.80 1.12
N ASN A 73 -0.75 -18.20 1.67
CA ASN A 73 -1.85 -18.91 2.34
C ASN A 73 -2.46 -20.04 1.48
N SER A 74 -2.49 -19.83 0.16
CA SER A 74 -3.07 -20.74 -0.82
C SER A 74 -2.07 -21.73 -1.45
N ALA A 75 -0.78 -21.67 -1.08
CA ALA A 75 0.28 -22.43 -1.73
C ALA A 75 0.02 -23.94 -1.67
N GLY A 76 -0.31 -24.47 -0.48
CA GLY A 76 -0.54 -25.90 -0.28
C GLY A 76 -1.69 -26.49 -1.10
N ASP A 77 -2.71 -25.68 -1.41
CA ASP A 77 -3.92 -26.15 -2.12
C ASP A 77 -3.77 -25.96 -3.63
N LEU A 78 -3.15 -24.85 -4.06
CA LEU A 78 -3.17 -24.43 -5.46
C LEU A 78 -1.87 -24.74 -6.23
N LEU A 79 -0.71 -24.88 -5.57
CA LEU A 79 0.52 -25.30 -6.26
C LEU A 79 0.36 -26.63 -7.03
N PRO A 80 -0.33 -27.67 -6.49
CA PRO A 80 -0.55 -28.92 -7.22
C PRO A 80 -1.34 -28.77 -8.53
N HIS A 81 -2.17 -27.73 -8.66
CA HIS A 81 -2.97 -27.47 -9.86
C HIS A 81 -2.14 -26.90 -11.03
N GLY A 82 -0.95 -26.35 -10.75
CA GLY A 82 -0.06 -25.82 -11.78
C GLY A 82 -0.72 -24.73 -12.65
N GLN A 83 -0.90 -25.03 -13.94
CA GLN A 83 -1.55 -24.12 -14.92
C GLN A 83 -3.01 -24.49 -15.21
N GLU A 84 -3.58 -25.46 -14.49
CA GLU A 84 -4.98 -25.86 -14.70
C GLU A 84 -5.94 -24.76 -14.24
N LEU A 85 -7.05 -24.64 -14.98
CA LEU A 85 -8.15 -23.75 -14.60
C LEU A 85 -8.94 -24.40 -13.46
N PHE A 86 -9.34 -23.60 -12.48
CA PHE A 86 -10.15 -24.05 -11.34
C PHE A 86 -11.35 -23.12 -11.11
N SER A 87 -12.34 -23.58 -10.35
CA SER A 87 -13.51 -22.77 -9.98
C SER A 87 -13.09 -21.62 -9.07
N TYR A 88 -13.51 -20.41 -9.42
CA TYR A 88 -13.23 -19.23 -8.62
C TYR A 88 -14.03 -19.24 -7.32
N ALA A 89 -15.32 -19.52 -7.40
CA ALA A 89 -16.22 -19.56 -6.25
C ALA A 89 -15.75 -20.59 -5.20
N GLU A 90 -15.43 -21.81 -5.63
CA GLU A 90 -14.93 -22.86 -4.73
C GLU A 90 -13.61 -22.46 -4.08
N ALA A 91 -12.67 -21.86 -4.84
CA ALA A 91 -11.40 -21.41 -4.31
C ALA A 91 -11.55 -20.29 -3.27
N VAL A 92 -12.46 -19.34 -3.50
CA VAL A 92 -12.76 -18.25 -2.55
C VAL A 92 -13.37 -18.80 -1.27
N GLU A 93 -14.34 -19.71 -1.38
CA GLU A 93 -15.00 -20.31 -0.23
C GLU A 93 -14.00 -21.14 0.60
N HIS A 94 -13.18 -21.97 -0.07
CA HIS A 94 -12.13 -22.74 0.57
C HIS A 94 -11.13 -21.82 1.30
N TYR A 95 -10.66 -20.78 0.63
CA TYR A 95 -9.71 -19.81 1.20
C TYR A 95 -10.29 -19.11 2.43
N TYR A 96 -11.56 -18.67 2.36
CA TYR A 96 -12.23 -18.02 3.49
C TYR A 96 -12.29 -18.93 4.72
N HIS A 97 -12.70 -20.19 4.54
CA HIS A 97 -12.83 -21.13 5.66
C HIS A 97 -11.50 -21.57 6.26
N LYS A 98 -10.46 -21.70 5.43
CA LYS A 98 -9.14 -22.15 5.86
C LYS A 98 -8.33 -21.02 6.49
N CYS A 99 -8.35 -19.84 5.89
CA CYS A 99 -7.37 -18.80 6.16
C CYS A 99 -7.93 -17.60 6.90
N VAL A 100 -9.15 -17.14 6.60
CA VAL A 100 -9.64 -15.83 7.06
C VAL A 100 -10.17 -15.89 8.49
N LEU A 101 -9.73 -14.95 9.33
CA LEU A 101 -10.31 -14.71 10.65
C LEU A 101 -11.62 -13.94 10.49
N LYS A 102 -12.75 -14.62 10.75
CA LYS A 102 -14.10 -14.16 10.41
C LYS A 102 -14.47 -12.82 11.06
N GLU A 103 -14.00 -12.60 12.28
CA GLU A 103 -14.26 -11.38 13.05
C GLU A 103 -13.60 -10.15 12.41
N SER A 104 -12.51 -10.34 11.66
CA SER A 104 -11.77 -9.25 11.01
C SER A 104 -12.42 -8.75 9.72
N ALA A 105 -13.13 -9.65 9.01
CA ALA A 105 -13.75 -9.38 7.72
C ALA A 105 -15.02 -10.24 7.55
N PRO A 106 -16.11 -9.93 8.26
CA PRO A 106 -17.36 -10.69 8.17
C PRO A 106 -18.00 -10.60 6.78
N ASP A 107 -17.67 -9.55 6.02
CA ASP A 107 -18.10 -9.27 4.65
C ASP A 107 -17.19 -9.90 3.58
N PHE A 108 -16.18 -10.70 3.95
CA PHE A 108 -15.16 -11.17 3.00
C PHE A 108 -15.72 -11.94 1.79
N LEU A 109 -16.64 -12.89 2.03
CA LEU A 109 -17.28 -13.64 0.95
C LEU A 109 -18.14 -12.74 0.07
N GLN A 110 -18.85 -11.78 0.65
CA GLN A 110 -19.61 -10.79 -0.11
C GLN A 110 -18.68 -9.90 -0.94
N PHE A 111 -17.54 -9.50 -0.38
CA PHE A 111 -16.54 -8.69 -1.06
C PHE A 111 -15.99 -9.41 -2.31
N LEU A 112 -15.64 -10.69 -2.20
CA LEU A 112 -15.13 -11.52 -3.31
C LEU A 112 -16.22 -12.23 -4.13
N ASP A 113 -17.50 -11.95 -3.88
CA ASP A 113 -18.57 -12.48 -4.71
C ASP A 113 -18.46 -11.94 -6.14
N ALA A 114 -18.66 -12.82 -7.13
CA ALA A 114 -18.50 -12.50 -8.54
C ALA A 114 -19.44 -11.38 -8.98
N GLU A 115 -20.71 -11.42 -8.56
CA GLU A 115 -21.68 -10.38 -8.90
C GLU A 115 -21.32 -9.05 -8.24
N ASN A 116 -20.92 -9.06 -6.97
CA ASN A 116 -20.46 -7.86 -6.28
C ASN A 116 -19.23 -7.24 -6.96
N LEU A 117 -18.21 -8.04 -7.27
CA LEU A 117 -17.01 -7.58 -7.95
C LEU A 117 -17.32 -7.01 -9.34
N MET A 118 -18.13 -7.71 -10.14
CA MET A 118 -18.58 -7.21 -11.45
C MET A 118 -19.33 -5.89 -11.32
N ARG A 119 -20.18 -5.72 -10.30
CA ARG A 119 -20.90 -4.47 -10.06
C ARG A 119 -19.95 -3.33 -9.69
N GLU A 120 -19.06 -3.53 -8.74
CA GLU A 120 -18.14 -2.47 -8.30
C GLU A 120 -17.14 -2.07 -9.39
N LEU A 121 -16.53 -3.07 -10.04
CA LEU A 121 -15.50 -2.87 -11.05
C LEU A 121 -16.02 -2.35 -12.40
N ARG A 122 -17.34 -2.21 -12.57
CA ARG A 122 -17.90 -1.42 -13.69
C ARG A 122 -17.53 0.05 -13.58
N THR A 123 -17.49 0.58 -12.36
CA THR A 123 -17.27 2.01 -12.09
C THR A 123 -15.88 2.32 -11.53
N LYS A 124 -15.25 1.35 -10.87
CA LYS A 124 -13.92 1.46 -10.27
C LYS A 124 -12.92 0.60 -11.05
N ASP A 125 -11.69 1.06 -11.18
CA ASP A 125 -10.62 0.24 -11.77
C ASP A 125 -10.07 -0.81 -10.79
N ARG A 126 -10.22 -0.55 -9.49
CA ARG A 126 -9.74 -1.41 -8.41
C ARG A 126 -10.65 -1.37 -7.18
N VAL A 127 -10.80 -2.51 -6.53
CA VAL A 127 -11.36 -2.64 -5.18
C VAL A 127 -10.38 -3.41 -4.29
N SER A 128 -10.38 -3.12 -2.99
CA SER A 128 -9.55 -3.86 -2.02
C SER A 128 -10.22 -4.03 -0.68
N ARG A 129 -9.85 -5.09 0.04
CA ARG A 129 -10.30 -5.38 1.39
C ARG A 129 -9.15 -5.93 2.23
N ARG A 130 -8.90 -5.29 3.37
CA ARG A 130 -7.97 -5.79 4.39
C ARG A 130 -8.68 -6.74 5.33
N TYR A 131 -7.98 -7.78 5.74
CA TYR A 131 -8.47 -8.82 6.65
C TYR A 131 -7.30 -9.42 7.44
N GLN A 132 -7.62 -10.11 8.52
CA GLN A 132 -6.65 -10.94 9.24
C GLN A 132 -6.80 -12.40 8.81
N SER A 133 -5.68 -13.11 8.69
CA SER A 133 -5.66 -14.56 8.48
C SER A 133 -5.05 -15.29 9.67
N VAL A 134 -5.27 -16.59 9.72
CA VAL A 134 -4.37 -17.49 10.45
C VAL A 134 -2.94 -17.28 9.92
N PRO A 135 -1.89 -17.42 10.77
CA PRO A 135 -0.52 -17.20 10.33
C PRO A 135 -0.15 -18.06 9.11
N ASN A 136 0.42 -17.44 8.09
CA ASN A 136 0.96 -18.17 6.95
C ASN A 136 2.30 -18.86 7.33
N ALA A 137 2.96 -19.52 6.36
CA ALA A 137 4.21 -20.26 6.61
C ALA A 137 5.37 -19.41 7.18
N ILE A 138 5.32 -18.08 7.06
CA ILE A 138 6.32 -17.15 7.59
C ILE A 138 5.76 -16.28 8.74
N GLY A 139 4.55 -16.54 9.21
CA GLY A 139 3.95 -15.87 10.37
C GLY A 139 3.16 -14.59 10.08
N ASN A 140 2.95 -14.22 8.81
CA ASN A 140 2.13 -13.05 8.46
C ASN A 140 0.66 -13.31 8.79
N ILE A 141 -0.02 -12.29 9.30
CA ILE A 141 -1.44 -12.37 9.69
C ILE A 141 -2.29 -11.24 9.14
N TYR A 142 -1.71 -10.13 8.65
CA TYR A 142 -2.46 -9.02 8.08
C TYR A 142 -2.32 -9.04 6.55
N PHE A 143 -3.45 -9.15 5.86
CA PHE A 143 -3.46 -9.24 4.41
C PHE A 143 -4.43 -8.23 3.79
N GLU A 144 -4.18 -7.91 2.53
CA GLU A 144 -5.09 -7.19 1.66
C GLU A 144 -5.36 -8.01 0.40
N ALA A 145 -6.64 -8.27 0.13
CA ALA A 145 -7.11 -8.78 -1.15
C ALA A 145 -7.44 -7.60 -2.07
N ARG A 146 -6.95 -7.62 -3.31
CA ARG A 146 -7.15 -6.56 -4.30
C ARG A 146 -7.63 -7.16 -5.62
N ALA A 147 -8.72 -6.64 -6.15
CA ALA A 147 -9.24 -7.00 -7.46
C ALA A 147 -9.10 -5.81 -8.41
N ASN A 148 -8.44 -6.02 -9.55
CA ASN A 148 -8.22 -5.00 -10.58
C ASN A 148 -8.90 -5.48 -11.87
N ARG A 149 -9.67 -4.60 -12.52
CA ARG A 149 -10.29 -4.92 -13.81
C ARG A 149 -9.21 -5.02 -14.90
N VAL A 150 -9.22 -6.10 -15.68
CA VAL A 150 -8.31 -6.31 -16.81
C VAL A 150 -9.04 -6.04 -18.12
N GLN A 151 -10.12 -6.78 -18.36
CA GLN A 151 -10.88 -6.70 -19.59
C GLN A 151 -12.35 -7.07 -19.32
N GLN A 152 -13.25 -6.45 -20.08
CA GLN A 152 -14.65 -6.82 -20.08
C GLN A 152 -15.12 -6.98 -21.53
N THR A 153 -15.77 -8.10 -21.82
CA THR A 153 -16.48 -8.37 -23.08
C THR A 153 -17.93 -8.73 -22.80
N GLU A 154 -18.71 -9.08 -23.82
CA GLU A 154 -20.10 -9.53 -23.65
C GLU A 154 -20.20 -10.87 -22.91
N THR A 155 -19.17 -11.71 -22.99
CA THR A 155 -19.18 -13.10 -22.48
C THR A 155 -18.11 -13.37 -21.43
N SER A 156 -17.36 -12.35 -21.00
CA SER A 156 -16.24 -12.50 -20.06
C SER A 156 -16.04 -11.23 -19.26
N PHE A 157 -15.74 -11.39 -17.97
CA PHE A 157 -15.33 -10.29 -17.09
C PHE A 157 -14.04 -10.68 -16.39
N GLN A 158 -12.92 -10.22 -16.92
CA GLN A 158 -11.60 -10.61 -16.47
C GLN A 158 -11.03 -9.62 -15.45
N ILE A 159 -10.56 -10.16 -14.33
CA ILE A 159 -9.88 -9.43 -13.28
C ILE A 159 -8.52 -10.07 -12.96
N LEU A 160 -7.64 -9.27 -12.36
CA LEU A 160 -6.50 -9.75 -11.59
C LEU A 160 -6.84 -9.63 -10.11
N LEU A 161 -6.93 -10.77 -9.43
CA LEU A 161 -7.08 -10.85 -7.98
C LEU A 161 -5.73 -11.15 -7.36
N ASP A 162 -5.24 -10.28 -6.50
CA ASP A 162 -3.99 -10.47 -5.79
C ASP A 162 -4.15 -10.35 -4.27
N PHE A 163 -3.34 -11.11 -3.55
CA PHE A 163 -3.22 -11.05 -2.11
C PHE A 163 -1.84 -10.55 -1.76
N ARG A 164 -1.76 -9.61 -0.82
CA ARG A 164 -0.48 -9.12 -0.29
C ARG A 164 -0.49 -9.09 1.22
N SER A 165 0.67 -9.39 1.82
CA SER A 165 0.88 -9.10 3.24
C SER A 165 0.98 -7.59 3.43
N VAL A 166 0.36 -7.11 4.50
CA VAL A 166 0.49 -5.73 4.98
C VAL A 166 1.04 -5.69 6.41
N ASP A 167 1.58 -6.80 6.93
CA ASP A 167 2.17 -6.89 8.26
C ASP A 167 3.27 -5.85 8.48
N GLU A 168 4.16 -5.66 7.49
CA GLU A 168 5.23 -4.66 7.59
C GLU A 168 4.67 -3.24 7.73
N ILE A 169 3.67 -2.89 6.92
CA ILE A 169 2.97 -1.59 6.99
C ILE A 169 2.31 -1.42 8.37
N VAL A 170 1.64 -2.46 8.87
CA VAL A 170 0.98 -2.43 10.18
C VAL A 170 2.00 -2.28 11.32
N ARG A 171 3.15 -2.94 11.22
CA ARG A 171 4.25 -2.82 12.19
C ARG A 171 4.81 -1.40 12.20
N GLU A 172 5.13 -0.85 11.04
CA GLU A 172 5.66 0.51 10.91
C GLU A 172 4.70 1.56 11.44
N GLU A 173 3.40 1.45 11.11
CA GLU A 173 2.36 2.36 11.61
C GLU A 173 2.29 2.33 13.15
N ARG A 174 2.38 1.14 13.74
CA ARG A 174 2.38 0.98 15.21
C ARG A 174 3.62 1.57 15.86
N GLU A 175 4.79 1.38 15.26
CA GLU A 175 6.04 1.97 15.75
C GLU A 175 5.97 3.51 15.71
N HIS A 176 5.46 4.09 14.63
CA HIS A 176 5.24 5.52 14.52
C HIS A 176 4.21 6.03 15.54
N GLN A 177 3.08 5.33 15.70
CA GLN A 177 2.06 5.68 16.68
C GLN A 177 2.63 5.66 18.10
N HIS A 178 3.42 4.64 18.45
CA HIS A 178 4.05 4.54 19.76
C HIS A 178 5.08 5.66 20.01
N ALA A 179 5.88 6.01 19.00
CA ALA A 179 6.81 7.12 19.09
C ALA A 179 6.08 8.46 19.30
N LEU A 180 4.97 8.68 18.60
CA LEU A 180 4.13 9.87 18.76
C LEU A 180 3.48 9.94 20.14
N GLU A 181 2.94 8.83 20.66
CA GLU A 181 2.35 8.75 22.00
C GLU A 181 3.39 9.02 23.09
N THR A 182 4.62 8.53 22.91
CA THR A 182 5.74 8.78 23.82
C THR A 182 6.11 10.26 23.84
N ALA A 183 6.32 10.88 22.67
CA ALA A 183 6.63 12.30 22.57
C ALA A 183 5.50 13.21 23.11
N LEU A 184 4.24 12.82 22.90
CA LEU A 184 3.09 13.53 23.46
C LEU A 184 3.07 13.44 24.98
N THR A 185 3.39 12.28 25.54
CA THR A 185 3.47 12.08 26.99
C THR A 185 4.59 12.89 27.62
N GLU A 186 5.78 12.90 27.02
CA GLU A 186 6.91 13.74 27.44
C GLU A 186 6.57 15.24 27.40
N SER A 187 5.89 15.68 26.34
CA SER A 187 5.43 17.05 26.20
C SER A 187 4.41 17.41 27.30
N ARG A 188 3.42 16.54 27.56
CA ARG A 188 2.43 16.73 28.63
C ARG A 188 3.07 16.84 30.01
N MET A 189 4.01 15.95 30.34
CA MET A 189 4.75 16.02 31.61
C MET A 189 5.52 17.35 31.73
N SER A 190 6.18 17.79 30.66
CA SER A 190 6.90 19.08 30.63
C SER A 190 5.94 20.25 30.86
N TYR A 191 4.75 20.20 30.27
CA TYR A 191 3.70 21.20 30.49
C TYR A 191 3.17 21.20 31.92
N GLU A 192 2.95 20.04 32.52
CA GLU A 192 2.50 19.94 33.93
C GLU A 192 3.52 20.56 34.88
N VAL A 193 4.82 20.32 34.66
CA VAL A 193 5.90 20.94 35.43
C VAL A 193 5.89 22.47 35.28
N ILE A 194 5.86 22.98 34.04
CA ILE A 194 5.83 24.43 33.79
C ILE A 194 4.56 25.04 34.39
N SER A 195 3.41 24.38 34.26
CA SER A 195 2.13 24.82 34.82
C SER A 195 2.18 24.91 36.34
N ALA A 196 2.75 23.91 37.02
CA ALA A 196 2.94 23.92 38.47
C ALA A 196 3.84 25.08 38.92
N ILE A 197 4.96 25.31 38.22
CA ILE A 197 5.88 26.44 38.49
C ILE A 197 5.16 27.78 38.24
N SER A 198 4.37 27.88 37.17
CA SER A 198 3.65 29.11 36.79
C SER A 198 2.65 29.58 37.83
N LYS A 199 2.19 28.71 38.73
CA LYS A 199 1.33 29.12 39.87
C LYS A 199 2.07 29.97 40.91
N ILE A 200 3.41 29.96 40.90
CA ILE A 200 4.26 30.63 41.89
C ILE A 200 4.93 31.90 41.30
N TYR A 201 5.05 32.00 39.97
CA TYR A 201 5.73 33.10 39.28
C TYR A 201 4.76 33.95 38.46
N TYR A 202 4.94 35.28 38.48
CA TYR A 202 4.14 36.22 37.69
C TYR A 202 4.35 36.06 36.16
N THR A 203 5.58 35.78 35.73
CA THR A 203 5.91 35.50 34.32
C THR A 203 7.13 34.58 34.24
N ILE A 204 7.11 33.62 33.32
CA ILE A 204 8.25 32.74 33.04
C ILE A 204 8.78 33.04 31.64
N TYR A 205 10.10 33.23 31.53
CA TYR A 205 10.78 33.45 30.26
C TYR A 205 11.74 32.30 29.95
N ARG A 206 11.74 31.82 28.70
CA ARG A 206 12.79 30.94 28.17
C ARG A 206 13.78 31.80 27.38
N ILE A 207 15.05 31.81 27.78
CA ILE A 207 16.09 32.63 27.15
C ILE A 207 17.15 31.72 26.54
N ASP A 208 17.39 31.86 25.24
CA ASP A 208 18.56 31.27 24.59
C ASP A 208 19.78 32.17 24.83
N LEU A 209 20.73 31.67 25.64
CA LEU A 209 21.92 32.40 26.03
C LEU A 209 22.90 32.65 24.87
N ARG A 210 22.83 31.87 23.78
CA ARG A 210 23.71 32.07 22.61
C ARG A 210 23.24 33.22 21.73
N THR A 211 21.93 33.29 21.50
CA THR A 211 21.33 34.31 20.61
C THR A 211 20.84 35.54 21.38
N GLY A 212 20.69 35.43 22.70
CA GLY A 212 20.07 36.46 23.54
C GLY A 212 18.58 36.62 23.25
N TYR A 213 17.96 35.66 22.55
CA TYR A 213 16.54 35.66 22.25
C TYR A 213 15.75 35.12 23.44
N TYR A 214 14.62 35.74 23.74
CA TYR A 214 13.68 35.21 24.73
C TYR A 214 12.31 34.95 24.12
N GLU A 215 11.59 34.01 24.71
CA GLU A 215 10.16 33.80 24.53
C GLU A 215 9.50 33.71 25.91
N GLU A 216 8.28 34.22 26.00
CA GLU A 216 7.46 34.09 27.19
C GLU A 216 6.80 32.70 27.23
N ALA A 217 7.11 31.94 28.29
CA ALA A 217 6.65 30.57 28.47
C ALA A 217 5.29 30.50 29.20
N ALA A 218 5.02 31.43 30.13
CA ALA A 218 3.75 31.54 30.87
C ALA A 218 3.57 32.93 31.53
N SER A 219 2.32 33.39 31.66
CA SER A 219 1.95 34.66 32.33
C SER A 219 0.56 34.60 32.97
N GLU A 220 0.33 35.44 33.99
CA GLU A 220 -0.84 35.48 34.88
C GLU A 220 -2.20 35.55 34.14
N ARG A 221 -2.24 36.09 32.91
CA ARG A 221 -3.51 36.35 32.18
C ARG A 221 -4.02 35.20 31.32
N GLN A 222 -3.22 34.18 31.03
CA GLN A 222 -3.66 33.03 30.25
C GLN A 222 -2.81 31.80 30.59
N MET A 223 -3.33 30.96 31.48
CA MET A 223 -2.95 29.56 31.42
C MET A 223 -3.45 29.01 30.08
N HIS A 224 -2.64 28.17 29.43
CA HIS A 224 -2.94 27.38 28.22
C HIS A 224 -2.40 27.85 26.86
N ARG A 225 -1.56 28.90 26.76
CA ARG A 225 -0.85 29.19 25.50
C ARG A 225 0.46 29.95 25.73
N LEU A 226 1.52 29.59 25.00
CA LEU A 226 2.68 30.47 24.80
C LEU A 226 2.12 31.82 24.33
N THR A 227 2.26 32.86 25.15
CA THR A 227 1.58 34.16 24.96
C THR A 227 2.07 34.90 23.71
N GLY A 228 3.10 34.37 23.03
CA GLY A 228 3.60 34.87 21.74
C GLY A 228 4.55 36.06 21.86
N HIS A 229 4.75 36.59 23.07
CA HIS A 229 5.73 37.64 23.32
C HIS A 229 7.15 37.07 23.25
N SER A 230 7.96 37.62 22.36
CA SER A 230 9.34 37.18 22.13
C SER A 230 10.16 38.31 21.53
N GLY A 231 11.48 38.25 21.68
CA GLY A 231 12.38 39.31 21.21
C GLY A 231 13.77 39.22 21.81
N ARG A 232 14.47 40.35 21.88
CA ARG A 232 15.80 40.43 22.51
C ARG A 232 15.66 40.55 24.02
N ALA A 233 16.23 39.60 24.75
CA ALA A 233 16.11 39.54 26.20
C ALA A 233 16.65 40.81 26.86
N SER A 234 17.78 41.33 26.37
CA SER A 234 18.41 42.54 26.90
C SER A 234 17.53 43.79 26.77
N VAL A 235 16.75 43.89 25.69
CA VAL A 235 15.87 45.04 25.44
C VAL A 235 14.65 44.94 26.37
N HIS A 236 13.96 43.80 26.35
CA HIS A 236 12.76 43.57 27.17
C HIS A 236 13.03 43.72 28.66
N MET A 237 14.12 43.14 29.17
CA MET A 237 14.49 43.26 30.58
C MET A 237 14.85 44.70 30.98
N SER A 238 15.48 45.46 30.07
CA SER A 238 15.77 46.89 30.30
C SER A 238 14.49 47.73 30.32
N GLU A 239 13.50 47.41 29.50
CA GLU A 239 12.20 48.10 29.51
C GLU A 239 11.39 47.78 30.76
N MET A 240 11.31 46.49 31.15
CA MET A 240 10.62 46.04 32.36
C MET A 240 11.20 46.66 33.63
N SER A 241 12.53 46.70 33.75
CA SER A 241 13.20 47.32 34.90
C SER A 241 12.88 48.81 35.02
N LYS A 242 12.79 49.55 33.91
CA LYS A 242 12.39 50.98 33.93
C LYS A 242 10.95 51.17 34.40
N GLN A 243 10.02 50.32 33.95
CA GLN A 243 8.60 50.43 34.32
C GLN A 243 8.36 50.12 35.80
N SER A 244 9.02 49.11 36.36
CA SER A 244 8.87 48.75 37.78
C SER A 244 9.41 49.84 38.72
N ILE A 245 10.46 50.56 38.33
CA ILE A 245 11.01 51.69 39.10
C ILE A 245 10.00 52.86 39.15
N VAL A 246 9.32 53.15 38.04
CA VAL A 246 8.33 54.24 37.98
C VAL A 246 7.09 53.95 38.83
N ALA A 247 6.63 52.68 38.86
CA ALA A 247 5.49 52.27 39.69
C ALA A 247 5.83 52.30 41.21
N GLY A 248 7.05 51.92 41.59
CA GLY A 248 7.50 51.98 42.99
C GLY A 248 7.62 53.41 43.54
N VAL A 249 7.99 54.38 42.71
CA VAL A 249 8.09 55.79 43.12
C VAL A 249 6.70 56.44 43.26
N SER A 250 5.71 56.03 42.47
CA SER A 250 4.33 56.54 42.61
C SER A 250 3.56 55.96 43.79
N ALA A 251 3.97 54.82 44.35
CA ALA A 251 3.37 54.23 45.56
C ALA A 251 3.98 54.78 46.87
N LEU A 252 5.01 55.62 46.77
CA LEU A 252 5.75 56.24 47.89
C LEU A 252 5.55 57.77 47.94
N CYS A 253 4.60 58.32 47.19
CA CYS A 253 4.10 59.69 47.29
C CYS A 253 2.61 59.67 47.64
#